data_AF-A0A368GDL7-F1
#
_entry.id   AF-A0A368GDL7-F1
#
_cell.length_a   1.000
_cell.length_b   1.000
_cell.length_c   1.000
_cell.angle_alpha   90.00
_cell.angle_beta   90.00
_cell.angle_gamma   90.00
#
_symmetry.space_group_name_H-M   'P 1'
#
loop_
_entity.id
_entity.type
_entity.pdbx_description
1 polymer ?
#
loop_
_entity_poly.entity_id
_entity_poly.type
_entity_poly.pdbx_seq_one_letter_code
_entity_poly.pdbx_strand_id
1 'polypeptide(L)'
;MAPFKSVSLKKLIDKWKQSSRVKEDQHAVCVVDFLRFYLLRATDSVEAVQSYACRQSRGWAKNENLKNIPEEIVSVIIDCLMEGFGMGQPELLMDADVLKEAPTSFWIKLGATDEARKLALNKRKDSRVKWAAKCRSLLGRAMADIRGYKTSNDKLVPPTKRRALHPVGGD
;
A
#
# COMPACT_ATOMS: atom_id res chain seq x y z
N MET A 1 -6.63 13.39 12.01
CA MET A 1 -7.60 13.93 11.02
C MET A 1 -8.77 12.98 10.98
N ALA A 2 -9.94 13.37 11.51
CA ALA A 2 -11.11 12.48 11.46
C ALA A 2 -11.42 12.02 10.01
N PRO A 3 -11.76 10.74 9.78
CA PRO A 3 -11.99 9.67 10.75
C PRO A 3 -10.73 8.89 11.13
N PHE A 4 -9.56 9.28 10.64
CA PHE A 4 -8.30 8.58 10.87
C PHE A 4 -7.68 8.95 12.22
N LYS A 5 -7.47 7.92 13.04
CA LYS A 5 -6.76 8.01 14.31
C LYS A 5 -5.29 7.62 14.16
N SER A 6 -4.48 8.09 15.11
CA SER A 6 -3.08 7.70 15.20
C SER A 6 -2.98 6.22 15.57
N VAL A 7 -2.31 5.44 14.72
CA VAL A 7 -1.97 4.04 14.97
C VAL A 7 -0.52 3.81 14.57
N SER A 8 0.19 2.99 15.35
CA SER A 8 1.57 2.64 15.00
C SER A 8 1.57 1.61 13.87
N LEU A 9 1.95 2.04 12.67
CA LEU A 9 2.07 1.19 11.49
C LEU A 9 3.04 0.02 11.71
N LYS A 10 4.18 0.27 12.37
CA LYS A 10 5.16 -0.77 12.76
C LYS A 10 4.50 -1.86 13.61
N LYS A 11 3.81 -1.49 14.69
CA LYS A 11 3.08 -2.44 15.54
C LYS A 11 1.98 -3.19 14.79
N LEU A 12 1.39 -2.59 13.75
CA LEU A 12 0.37 -3.24 12.93
C LEU A 12 0.97 -4.24 11.95
N ILE A 13 2.13 -3.94 11.35
CA ILE A 13 2.87 -4.91 10.53
C ILE A 13 3.25 -6.13 11.38
N ASP A 14 3.79 -5.92 12.59
CA ASP A 14 4.18 -7.02 13.49
C ASP A 14 3.01 -7.92 13.89
N LYS A 15 1.79 -7.36 13.95
CA LYS A 15 0.56 -8.09 14.31
C LYS A 15 -0.15 -8.68 13.11
N TRP A 16 0.12 -8.19 11.91
CA TRP A 16 -0.50 -8.68 10.69
C TRP A 16 0.12 -10.03 10.33
N LYS A 17 -0.74 -11.00 10.03
CA LYS A 17 -0.34 -12.33 9.58
C LYS A 17 -0.80 -12.52 8.16
N GLN A 18 0.14 -12.72 7.25
CA GLN A 18 -0.17 -13.11 5.89
C GLN A 18 -0.97 -14.42 5.89
N SER A 19 -2.00 -14.47 5.06
CA SER A 19 -2.75 -15.71 4.82
C SER A 19 -1.84 -16.79 4.23
N SER A 20 -1.88 -18.00 4.80
CA SER A 20 -1.11 -19.16 4.33
C SER A 20 -1.44 -19.60 2.90
N ARG A 21 -2.51 -19.05 2.31
CA ARG A 21 -2.95 -19.35 0.93
C ARG A 21 -2.29 -18.46 -0.12
N VAL A 22 -1.60 -17.39 0.30
CA VAL A 22 -0.98 -16.44 -0.62
C VAL A 22 0.42 -16.93 -0.96
N LYS A 23 0.70 -17.07 -2.26
CA LYS A 23 2.02 -17.50 -2.75
C LYS A 23 3.06 -16.39 -2.58
N GLU A 24 4.34 -16.76 -2.57
CA GLU A 24 5.45 -15.82 -2.35
C GLU A 24 5.51 -14.68 -3.38
N ASP A 25 5.12 -14.94 -4.62
CA ASP A 25 5.11 -13.97 -5.73
C ASP A 25 3.91 -13.01 -5.70
N GLN A 26 2.94 -13.23 -4.81
CA GLN A 26 1.69 -12.47 -4.74
C GLN A 26 1.77 -11.25 -3.83
N HIS A 27 2.88 -10.49 -3.90
CA HIS A 27 3.11 -9.30 -3.08
C HIS A 27 1.95 -8.29 -3.14
N ALA A 28 1.32 -8.09 -4.30
CA ALA A 28 0.18 -7.19 -4.43
C ALA A 28 -1.04 -7.63 -3.58
N VAL A 29 -1.26 -8.94 -3.44
CA VAL A 29 -2.32 -9.49 -2.59
C VAL A 29 -2.01 -9.22 -1.12
N CYS A 30 -0.77 -9.44 -0.70
CA CYS A 30 -0.29 -9.14 0.65
C CYS A 30 -0.48 -7.67 1.00
N VAL A 31 -0.09 -6.76 0.11
CA VAL A 31 -0.27 -5.31 0.29
C VAL A 31 -1.75 -4.96 0.46
N VAL A 32 -2.63 -5.44 -0.42
CA VAL A 32 -4.07 -5.16 -0.30
C VAL A 32 -4.64 -5.74 0.99
N ASP A 33 -4.17 -6.90 1.44
CA ASP A 33 -4.58 -7.49 2.71
C ASP A 33 -4.15 -6.66 3.92
N PHE A 34 -2.86 -6.28 3.98
CA PHE A 34 -2.35 -5.41 5.02
C PHE A 34 -3.05 -4.04 5.03
N LEU A 35 -3.28 -3.44 3.86
CA LEU A 35 -3.97 -2.15 3.75
C LEU A 35 -5.41 -2.23 4.27
N ARG A 36 -6.12 -3.33 4.00
CA ARG A 36 -7.45 -3.57 4.59
C ARG A 36 -7.36 -3.72 6.11
N PHE A 37 -6.39 -4.49 6.59
CA PHE A 37 -6.14 -4.68 8.01
C PHE A 37 -5.84 -3.37 8.75
N TYR A 38 -5.04 -2.51 8.14
CA TYR A 38 -4.71 -1.17 8.63
C TYR A 38 -5.93 -0.24 8.64
N LEU A 39 -6.61 -0.08 7.50
CA LEU A 39 -7.72 0.88 7.35
C LEU A 39 -8.85 0.61 8.34
N LEU A 40 -9.17 -0.67 8.60
CA LEU A 40 -10.20 -1.05 9.57
C LEU A 40 -9.82 -0.74 11.03
N ARG A 41 -8.54 -0.49 11.33
CA ARG A 41 -8.03 -0.17 12.67
C ARG A 41 -7.64 1.29 12.82
N ALA A 42 -7.29 1.94 11.71
CA ALA A 42 -6.88 3.32 11.65
C ALA A 42 -8.06 4.29 11.60
N THR A 43 -9.31 3.82 11.60
CA THR A 43 -10.50 4.66 11.63
C THR A 43 -11.33 4.48 12.90
N ASP A 44 -11.97 5.57 13.36
CA ASP A 44 -12.79 5.56 14.58
C ASP A 44 -14.18 4.98 14.34
N SER A 45 -14.77 5.27 13.19
CA SER A 45 -15.94 4.55 12.69
C SER A 45 -15.50 3.71 11.49
N VAL A 46 -15.82 2.41 11.55
CA VAL A 46 -15.59 1.50 10.44
C VAL A 46 -16.41 1.91 9.21
N GLU A 47 -17.57 2.52 9.39
CA GLU A 47 -18.41 3.03 8.30
C GLU A 47 -17.86 4.33 7.71
N ALA A 48 -17.23 5.18 8.53
CA ALA A 48 -16.67 6.44 8.06
C ALA A 48 -15.59 6.23 6.98
N VAL A 49 -14.78 5.16 7.06
CA VAL A 49 -13.76 4.86 6.04
C VAL A 49 -14.39 4.56 4.66
N GLN A 50 -15.64 4.10 4.63
CA GLN A 50 -16.35 3.78 3.39
C GLN A 50 -16.71 5.05 2.59
N SER A 51 -16.74 6.22 3.25
CA SER A 51 -16.96 7.52 2.58
C SER A 51 -15.72 8.07 1.86
N TYR A 52 -14.58 7.37 1.93
CA TYR A 52 -13.32 7.83 1.34
C TYR A 52 -12.85 6.98 0.15
N ALA A 53 -11.99 7.58 -0.68
CA ALA A 53 -11.27 6.94 -1.77
C ALA A 53 -9.84 7.49 -1.91
N CYS A 54 -8.91 6.64 -2.34
CA CYS A 54 -7.61 7.05 -2.85
C CYS A 54 -7.69 7.11 -4.38
N ARG A 55 -7.67 8.33 -4.93
CA ARG A 55 -7.75 8.58 -6.37
C ARG A 55 -6.34 8.69 -6.96
N GLN A 56 -6.14 8.13 -8.15
CA GLN A 56 -4.87 8.17 -8.87
C GLN A 56 -4.69 9.44 -9.70
N SER A 57 -5.78 10.03 -10.19
CA SER A 57 -5.79 11.29 -10.94
C SER A 57 -6.85 12.25 -10.37
N ARG A 58 -6.67 13.55 -10.58
CA ARG A 58 -7.65 14.60 -10.23
C ARG A 58 -8.89 14.62 -11.16
N GLY A 59 -9.02 13.67 -12.08
CA GLY A 59 -10.12 13.59 -13.05
C GLY A 59 -11.39 12.95 -12.48
N TRP A 60 -12.54 13.32 -13.07
CA TRP A 60 -13.91 12.96 -12.68
C TRP A 60 -14.03 11.55 -12.11
N ALA A 61 -14.50 11.45 -10.87
CA ALA A 61 -14.72 10.17 -10.24
C ALA A 61 -16.05 9.56 -10.70
N LYS A 62 -16.06 8.23 -10.75
CA LYS A 62 -17.29 7.42 -10.88
C LYS A 62 -18.29 7.64 -9.73
N ASN A 63 -17.87 8.29 -8.64
CA ASN A 63 -18.74 8.65 -7.52
C ASN A 63 -18.21 9.93 -6.86
N GLU A 64 -18.85 11.06 -7.13
CA GLU A 64 -18.46 12.38 -6.64
C GLU A 64 -18.61 12.53 -5.12
N ASN A 65 -19.48 11.71 -4.50
CA ASN A 65 -19.77 11.76 -3.07
C ASN A 65 -18.64 11.18 -2.19
N LEU A 66 -17.64 10.53 -2.79
CA LEU A 66 -16.50 9.98 -2.04
C LEU A 66 -15.43 11.05 -1.78
N LYS A 67 -15.10 11.26 -0.51
CA LYS A 67 -14.02 12.13 -0.06
C LYS A 67 -12.66 11.56 -0.47
N ASN A 68 -11.70 12.43 -0.79
CA ASN A 68 -10.32 11.99 -0.95
C ASN A 68 -9.71 11.73 0.43
N ILE A 69 -8.97 10.64 0.56
CA ILE A 69 -8.08 10.46 1.71
C ILE A 69 -7.01 11.57 1.70
N PRO A 70 -6.69 12.19 2.85
CA PRO A 70 -5.61 13.17 2.94
C PRO A 70 -4.29 12.60 2.42
N GLU A 71 -3.55 13.41 1.64
CA GLU A 71 -2.33 12.96 0.97
C GLU A 71 -1.23 12.62 1.96
N GLU A 72 -1.20 13.29 3.11
CA GLU A 72 -0.25 13.02 4.20
C GLU A 72 -0.41 11.60 4.73
N ILE A 73 -1.66 11.13 4.84
CA ILE A 73 -1.94 9.75 5.26
C ILE A 73 -1.51 8.77 4.17
N VAL A 74 -1.73 9.11 2.90
CA VAL A 74 -1.28 8.28 1.77
C VAL A 74 0.24 8.15 1.74
N SER A 75 0.97 9.26 1.92
CA SER A 75 2.43 9.26 1.96
C SER A 75 2.95 8.37 3.09
N VAL A 76 2.46 8.55 4.31
CA VAL A 76 2.89 7.76 5.47
C VAL A 76 2.64 6.26 5.28
N ILE A 77 1.51 5.88 4.68
CA ILE A 77 1.23 4.47 4.36
C ILE A 77 2.19 3.94 3.29
N ILE A 78 2.43 4.71 2.22
CA ILE A 78 3.30 4.29 1.13
C ILE A 78 4.74 4.18 1.62
N ASP A 79 5.25 5.13 2.38
CA ASP A 79 6.61 5.11 2.93
C ASP A 79 6.81 3.91 3.85
N CYS A 80 5.83 3.60 4.71
CA CYS A 80 5.84 2.38 5.51
C CYS A 80 5.89 1.09 4.66
N LEU A 81 5.14 1.04 3.55
CA LEU A 81 5.22 -0.08 2.63
C LEU A 81 6.58 -0.16 1.93
N MET A 82 7.19 0.98 1.59
CA MET A 82 8.53 1.02 1.00
C MET A 82 9.58 0.51 2.00
N GLU A 83 9.49 0.89 3.28
CA GLU A 83 10.32 0.31 4.33
C GLU A 83 10.14 -1.21 4.41
N GLY A 84 8.89 -1.69 4.41
CA GLY A 84 8.58 -3.12 4.40
C GLY A 84 9.15 -3.88 3.19
N PHE A 85 9.31 -3.23 2.04
CA PHE A 85 9.97 -3.80 0.86
C PHE A 85 11.50 -3.66 0.86
N GLY A 86 12.09 -3.08 1.90
CA GLY A 86 13.52 -2.76 1.93
C GLY A 86 13.91 -1.64 0.96
N MET A 87 12.96 -0.78 0.58
CA MET A 87 13.11 0.40 -0.28
C MET A 87 12.92 1.72 0.48
N GLY A 88 13.02 1.69 1.82
CA GLY A 88 12.89 2.85 2.70
C GLY A 88 14.19 3.63 2.93
N GLN A 89 15.28 3.23 2.27
CA GLN A 89 16.62 3.69 2.63
C GLN A 89 16.78 5.14 2.17
N PRO A 90 17.28 6.06 3.03
CA PRO A 90 17.37 7.47 2.70
C PRO A 90 18.26 7.73 1.48
N GLU A 91 19.26 6.89 1.22
CA GLU A 91 20.12 6.97 0.04
C GLU A 91 19.35 6.83 -1.27
N LEU A 92 18.19 6.17 -1.28
CA LEU A 92 17.33 6.10 -2.47
C LEU A 92 16.70 7.44 -2.83
N LEU A 93 16.76 8.43 -1.95
CA LEU A 93 16.31 9.81 -2.19
C LEU A 93 17.47 10.75 -2.51
N MET A 94 18.72 10.30 -2.40
CA MET A 94 19.91 11.13 -2.59
C MET A 94 20.49 10.98 -4.00
N ASP A 95 21.14 12.02 -4.51
CA ASP A 95 21.85 11.94 -5.78
C ASP A 95 23.11 11.08 -5.68
N ALA A 96 23.43 10.39 -6.78
CA ALA A 96 24.58 9.50 -6.84
C ALA A 96 25.90 10.25 -6.58
N ASP A 97 25.99 11.49 -7.06
CA ASP A 97 27.19 12.30 -6.92
C ASP A 97 27.38 12.73 -5.46
N VAL A 98 26.29 13.00 -4.71
CA VAL A 98 26.36 13.24 -3.25
C VAL A 98 26.85 11.99 -2.50
N LEU A 99 26.34 10.80 -2.87
CA LEU A 99 26.77 9.54 -2.27
C LEU A 99 28.20 9.14 -2.67
N LYS A 100 28.70 9.65 -3.80
CA LYS A 100 30.09 9.46 -4.21
C LYS A 100 31.04 10.32 -3.38
N GLU A 101 30.70 11.59 -3.15
CA GLU A 101 31.50 12.50 -2.32
C GLU A 101 31.47 12.10 -0.84
N ALA A 102 30.35 11.58 -0.35
CA ALA A 102 30.21 11.07 1.02
C ALA A 102 29.65 9.63 1.03
N PRO A 103 30.48 8.60 0.77
CA PRO A 103 30.06 7.21 0.70
C PRO A 103 29.44 6.68 1.99
N THR A 104 28.21 6.20 1.90
CA THR A 104 27.57 5.43 2.98
C THR A 104 27.84 3.94 2.83
N SER A 105 27.59 3.16 3.90
CA SER A 105 27.67 1.70 3.83
C SER A 105 26.70 1.10 2.80
N PHE A 106 25.54 1.75 2.57
CA PHE A 106 24.61 1.37 1.52
C PHE A 106 25.25 1.55 0.14
N TRP A 107 25.83 2.72 -0.14
CA TRP A 107 26.47 3.05 -1.41
C TRP A 107 27.59 2.07 -1.78
N ILE A 108 28.50 1.81 -0.83
CA ILE A 108 29.63 0.89 -1.05
C ILE A 108 29.16 -0.53 -1.39
N LYS A 109 28.04 -0.99 -0.80
CA LYS A 109 27.46 -2.32 -1.06
C LYS A 109 26.76 -2.43 -2.42
N LEU A 110 26.55 -1.32 -3.16
CA LEU A 110 25.86 -1.38 -4.45
C LEU A 110 26.73 -1.93 -5.59
N GLY A 111 28.06 -1.88 -5.47
CA GLY A 111 28.97 -2.35 -6.51
C GLY A 111 30.44 -2.00 -6.24
N ALA A 112 31.34 -2.54 -7.06
CA ALA A 112 32.79 -2.35 -6.93
C ALA A 112 33.28 -0.98 -7.42
N THR A 113 32.64 -0.41 -8.45
CA THR A 113 33.00 0.90 -9.03
C THR A 113 31.84 1.89 -8.88
N ASP A 114 32.14 3.18 -9.00
CA ASP A 114 31.11 4.23 -8.89
C ASP A 114 30.08 4.16 -10.01
N GLU A 115 30.47 3.76 -11.22
CA GLU A 115 29.58 3.53 -12.35
C GLU A 115 28.60 2.39 -12.05
N ALA A 116 29.12 1.27 -11.51
CA ALA A 116 28.29 0.13 -11.11
C ALA A 116 27.33 0.51 -9.97
N ARG A 117 27.81 1.29 -8.98
CA ARG A 117 26.99 1.78 -7.87
C ARG A 117 25.90 2.74 -8.35
N LYS A 118 26.21 3.68 -9.25
CA LYS A 118 25.25 4.63 -9.84
C LYS A 118 24.16 3.89 -10.63
N LEU A 119 24.54 2.92 -11.45
CA LEU A 119 23.58 2.09 -12.18
C LEU A 119 22.66 1.30 -11.21
N ALA A 120 23.24 0.67 -10.19
CA ALA A 120 22.51 -0.11 -9.21
C ALA A 120 21.63 0.75 -8.29
N LEU A 121 22.03 2.00 -8.00
CA LEU A 121 21.21 3.00 -7.30
C LEU A 121 20.00 3.38 -8.14
N ASN A 122 20.21 3.76 -9.40
CA ASN A 122 19.14 4.17 -10.31
C ASN A 122 18.11 3.05 -10.52
N LYS A 123 18.56 1.81 -10.70
CA LYS A 123 17.65 0.65 -10.79
C LYS A 123 16.76 0.50 -9.55
N ARG A 124 17.32 0.75 -8.35
CA ARG A 124 16.55 0.70 -7.09
C ARG A 124 15.62 1.90 -6.96
N LYS A 125 16.03 3.10 -7.35
CA LYS A 125 15.18 4.29 -7.44
C LYS A 125 13.97 4.06 -8.36
N ASP A 126 14.20 3.55 -9.56
CA ASP A 126 13.14 3.21 -10.52
C ASP A 126 12.16 2.19 -9.95
N SER A 127 12.69 1.17 -9.26
CA SER A 127 11.87 0.16 -8.59
C SER A 127 11.02 0.78 -7.48
N ARG A 128 11.60 1.67 -6.66
CA ARG A 128 10.89 2.42 -5.61
C ARG A 128 9.76 3.26 -6.19
N VAL A 129 10.00 4.01 -7.27
CA VAL A 129 8.97 4.83 -7.94
C VAL A 129 7.81 3.96 -8.46
N LYS A 130 8.13 2.85 -9.14
CA LYS A 130 7.14 1.90 -9.66
C LYS A 130 6.30 1.30 -8.53
N TRP A 131 6.94 0.87 -7.44
CA TRP A 131 6.25 0.29 -6.29
C TRP A 131 5.43 1.30 -5.51
N ALA A 132 5.90 2.54 -5.33
CA ALA A 132 5.13 3.60 -4.69
C ALA A 132 3.82 3.88 -5.47
N ALA A 133 3.91 4.03 -6.79
CA ALA A 133 2.74 4.20 -7.66
C ALA A 133 1.80 2.98 -7.60
N LYS A 134 2.36 1.76 -7.58
CA LYS A 134 1.58 0.52 -7.43
C LYS A 134 0.89 0.46 -6.07
N CYS A 135 1.56 0.78 -4.97
CA CYS A 135 0.98 0.80 -3.63
C CYS A 135 -0.17 1.80 -3.51
N ARG A 136 -0.06 2.98 -4.14
CA ARG A 136 -1.20 3.92 -4.24
C ARG A 136 -2.41 3.29 -4.94
N SER A 137 -2.18 2.58 -6.05
CA SER A 137 -3.23 1.83 -6.74
C SER A 137 -3.89 0.78 -5.85
N LEU A 138 -3.06 0.02 -5.12
CA LEU A 138 -3.51 -1.04 -4.21
C LEU A 138 -4.25 -0.47 -3.00
N LEU A 139 -3.91 0.72 -2.53
CA LEU A 139 -4.69 1.46 -1.52
C LEU A 139 -6.07 1.82 -2.05
N GLY A 140 -6.16 2.35 -3.28
CA GLY A 140 -7.44 2.58 -3.95
C GLY A 140 -8.29 1.31 -4.04
N ARG A 141 -7.65 0.17 -4.35
CA ARG A 141 -8.31 -1.14 -4.38
C ARG A 141 -8.79 -1.60 -3.01
N ALA A 142 -7.95 -1.52 -1.98
CA ALA A 142 -8.30 -1.92 -0.61
C ALA A 142 -9.50 -1.11 -0.08
N MET A 143 -9.53 0.20 -0.35
CA MET A 143 -10.68 1.05 0.01
C MET A 143 -11.93 0.67 -0.77
N ALA A 144 -11.81 0.31 -2.06
CA ALA A 144 -12.94 -0.19 -2.84
C ALA A 144 -13.50 -1.50 -2.28
N ASP A 145 -12.64 -2.41 -1.85
CA ASP A 145 -13.08 -3.65 -1.20
C ASP A 145 -13.81 -3.35 0.11
N ILE A 146 -13.27 -2.49 0.98
CA ILE A 146 -13.90 -2.11 2.27
C ILE A 146 -15.25 -1.43 2.08
N ARG A 147 -15.44 -0.63 1.02
CA ARG A 147 -16.76 -0.06 0.68
C ARG A 147 -17.83 -1.12 0.40
N GLY A 148 -17.43 -2.31 -0.05
CA GLY A 148 -18.33 -3.44 -0.23
C GLY A 148 -18.57 -4.27 1.03
N TYR A 149 -17.91 -3.96 2.15
CA TYR A 149 -18.06 -4.70 3.41
C TYR A 149 -19.38 -4.34 4.09
N LYS A 150 -19.90 -5.28 4.88
CA LYS A 150 -21.14 -5.09 5.64
C LYS A 150 -20.83 -4.98 7.12
N THR A 151 -21.59 -4.15 7.83
CA THR A 151 -21.50 -4.09 9.30
C THR A 151 -22.12 -5.36 9.90
N SER A 152 -21.38 -6.02 10.78
CA SER A 152 -21.81 -7.17 11.57
C SER A 152 -21.09 -7.14 12.92
N ASN A 153 -21.86 -7.15 14.01
CA ASN A 153 -21.32 -7.02 15.38
C ASN A 153 -20.36 -5.83 15.53
N ASP A 154 -20.81 -4.65 15.08
CA ASP A 154 -20.05 -3.38 15.08
C ASP A 154 -18.70 -3.42 14.35
N LYS A 155 -18.52 -4.38 13.44
CA LYS A 155 -17.31 -4.54 12.61
C LYS A 155 -17.69 -4.65 11.15
N LEU A 156 -16.86 -4.06 10.28
CA LEU A 156 -16.97 -4.32 8.85
C LEU A 156 -16.36 -5.68 8.52
N VAL A 157 -17.18 -6.54 7.94
CA VAL A 157 -16.77 -7.87 7.47
C VAL A 157 -16.90 -7.98 5.95
N PRO A 158 -15.99 -8.72 5.29
CA PRO A 158 -16.12 -8.98 3.86
C PRO A 158 -17.48 -9.62 3.54
N PRO A 159 -18.12 -9.25 2.41
CA PRO A 159 -19.36 -9.89 2.02
C PRO A 159 -19.12 -11.38 1.76
N THR A 160 -20.09 -12.22 2.14
CA THR A 160 -20.07 -13.64 1.83
C THR A 160 -19.93 -13.82 0.32
N LYS A 161 -18.90 -14.55 -0.13
CA LYS A 161 -18.76 -14.88 -1.55
C LYS A 161 -20.04 -15.58 -2.01
N ARG A 162 -20.78 -14.98 -2.93
CA ARG A 162 -21.86 -15.69 -3.63
C ARG A 162 -21.20 -16.86 -4.36
N ARG A 163 -21.69 -18.09 -4.16
CA ARG A 163 -21.34 -19.19 -5.08
C ARG A 163 -21.79 -18.74 -6.47
N ALA A 164 -20.92 -18.89 -7.47
CA ALA A 164 -21.34 -18.71 -8.85
C ALA A 164 -22.53 -19.66 -9.08
N LEU A 165 -23.67 -19.11 -9.47
CA LEU A 165 -24.77 -19.93 -9.97
C LEU A 165 -24.21 -20.63 -11.21
N HIS A 166 -24.14 -21.97 -11.17
CA HIS A 166 -23.89 -22.74 -12.38
C HIS A 166 -24.98 -22.35 -13.39
N PRO A 167 -24.65 -22.07 -14.65
CA PRO A 167 -25.68 -21.89 -15.67
C PRO A 167 -26.51 -23.18 -15.69
N VAL A 168 -27.82 -23.03 -15.46
CA VAL A 168 -28.80 -24.09 -15.69
C VAL A 168 -28.70 -24.40 -17.18
N GLY A 169 -28.18 -25.59 -17.50
CA GLY A 169 -28.18 -26.09 -18.86
C GLY A 169 -29.62 -26.11 -19.37
N GLY A 170 -29.86 -25.42 -20.47
CA GLY A 170 -31.08 -25.60 -21.24
C GLY A 170 -30.95 -26.89 -22.03
N ASP A 171 -31.92 -27.78 -21.86
CA ASP A 171 -32.19 -28.91 -22.74
C ASP A 171 -32.62 -28.44 -24.13
#